data_AF-A0A8K9UP51-F1
#
_entry.id   AF-A0A8K9UP51-F1
#
_cell.length_a   1.000
_cell.length_b   1.000
_cell.length_c   1.000
_cell.angle_alpha   90.00
_cell.angle_beta   90.00
_cell.angle_gamma   90.00
#
_symmetry.space_group_name_H-M   'P 1'
#
loop_
_entity.id
_entity.type
_entity.pdbx_description
1 polymer ?
#
loop_
_entity_poly.entity_id
_entity_poly.type
_entity_poly.pdbx_seq_one_letter_code
_entity_poly.pdbx_strand_id
1 'polypeptide(L)' 'LDPAEFQTKYGVPKPPLDAPELVFHCQMGRRGGVATDKARGLGFQKSVNCAGGYQEWSERGEMRCTISLHCETRG' A
#
# COMPACT_ATOMS: atom_id res chain seq x y z
N LEU A 1 -14.07 -11.43 0.45
CA LEU A 1 -14.98 -10.30 0.68
C LEU A 1 -15.46 -9.81 -0.65
N ASP A 2 -16.77 -9.85 -0.82
CA ASP A 2 -17.41 -9.10 -1.89
C ASP A 2 -17.19 -7.58 -1.64
N PRO A 3 -17.42 -6.73 -2.64
CA PRO A 3 -17.18 -5.29 -2.51
C PRO A 3 -17.99 -4.61 -1.40
N ALA A 4 -19.24 -5.03 -1.15
CA ALA A 4 -20.10 -4.43 -0.14
C ALA A 4 -19.64 -4.80 1.28
N GLU A 5 -19.33 -6.08 1.54
CA GLU A 5 -18.73 -6.49 2.83
C GLU A 5 -17.40 -5.77 3.10
N PHE A 6 -16.56 -5.61 2.08
CA PHE A 6 -15.29 -4.91 2.22
C PHE A 6 -15.51 -3.44 2.63
N GLN A 7 -16.44 -2.76 1.98
CA GLN A 7 -16.76 -1.37 2.29
C GLN A 7 -17.36 -1.23 3.70
N THR A 8 -18.27 -2.11 4.11
CA THR A 8 -18.81 -2.11 5.47
C THR A 8 -17.71 -2.34 6.52
N LYS A 9 -16.76 -3.23 6.24
CA LYS A 9 -15.70 -3.58 7.21
C LYS A 9 -14.59 -2.53 7.31
N TYR A 10 -14.17 -1.95 6.19
CA TYR A 10 -12.99 -1.07 6.13
C TYR A 10 -13.34 0.40 5.90
N GLY A 11 -14.61 0.74 5.65
CA GLY A 11 -15.06 2.11 5.41
C GLY A 11 -14.63 2.70 4.08
N VAL A 12 -13.95 1.93 3.23
CA VAL A 12 -13.44 2.35 1.91
C VAL A 12 -13.87 1.35 0.84
N PRO A 13 -14.11 1.81 -0.40
CA PRO A 13 -14.43 0.90 -1.49
C PRO A 13 -13.28 -0.07 -1.74
N LYS A 14 -13.62 -1.32 -2.08
CA LYS A 14 -12.61 -2.30 -2.48
C LYS A 14 -11.93 -1.83 -3.77
N PRO A 15 -10.58 -1.73 -3.79
CA PRO A 15 -9.87 -1.35 -4.99
C PRO A 15 -10.15 -2.34 -6.14
N PRO A 16 -10.27 -1.87 -7.39
CA PRO A 16 -10.33 -2.76 -8.53
C PRO A 16 -8.95 -3.42 -8.77
N LEU A 17 -8.92 -4.56 -9.48
CA LEU A 17 -7.68 -5.32 -9.70
C LEU A 17 -6.64 -4.57 -10.55
N ASP A 18 -7.12 -3.67 -11.41
CA ASP A 18 -6.33 -2.81 -12.29
C ASP A 18 -6.03 -1.43 -11.68
N ALA A 19 -6.34 -1.23 -10.39
CA ALA A 19 -6.11 0.01 -9.67
C ALA A 19 -4.69 0.54 -9.95
N PRO A 20 -4.55 1.85 -10.26
CA PRO A 20 -3.35 2.35 -10.91
C PRO A 20 -2.08 2.24 -10.10
N GLU A 21 -2.13 2.03 -8.78
CA GLU A 21 -1.02 1.58 -7.94
C GLU A 21 -1.52 1.30 -6.51
N LEU A 22 -1.29 0.10 -5.98
CA LEU A 22 -1.69 -0.29 -4.63
C LEU A 22 -0.45 -0.33 -3.73
N VAL A 23 -0.34 0.65 -2.85
CA VAL A 23 0.82 0.82 -1.97
C VAL A 23 0.58 0.15 -0.62
N PHE A 24 1.49 -0.74 -0.23
CA PHE A 24 1.54 -1.31 1.10
C PHE A 24 2.76 -0.79 1.86
N HIS A 25 2.56 -0.41 3.12
CA HIS A 25 3.64 -0.02 4.02
C HIS A 25 3.45 -0.68 5.39
N CYS A 26 4.52 -0.73 6.17
CA CYS A 26 4.46 -1.10 7.59
C CYS A 26 5.52 -0.29 8.34
N GLN A 27 5.91 -0.70 9.56
CA GLN A 27 6.96 0.00 10.30
C GLN A 27 8.33 -0.03 9.57
N MET A 28 8.76 -1.20 9.10
CA MET A 28 10.09 -1.47 8.54
C MET A 28 10.06 -2.23 7.19
N GLY A 29 8.97 -2.07 6.42
CA GLY A 29 8.75 -2.72 5.11
C GLY A 29 8.51 -4.24 5.08
N ARG A 30 8.86 -5.02 6.11
CA ARG A 30 8.70 -6.49 6.13
C ARG A 30 7.26 -6.97 5.91
N ARG A 31 6.32 -6.42 6.68
CA ARG A 31 4.88 -6.78 6.57
C ARG A 31 4.24 -6.21 5.32
N GLY A 32 4.72 -5.04 4.88
CA GLY A 32 4.30 -4.45 3.61
C GLY A 32 4.61 -5.39 2.45
N GLY A 33 5.80 -5.99 2.41
CA GLY A 33 6.19 -6.96 1.38
C GLY A 33 5.28 -8.19 1.35
N VAL A 34 5.00 -8.79 2.51
CA VAL A 34 4.07 -9.93 2.61
C VAL A 34 2.66 -9.56 2.14
N ALA A 35 2.18 -8.35 2.43
CA ALA A 35 0.89 -7.87 1.97
C ALA A 35 0.87 -7.65 0.45
N THR A 36 1.94 -7.07 -0.10
CA THR A 36 2.13 -6.91 -1.55
C THR A 36 2.10 -8.25 -2.26
N ASP A 37 2.85 -9.26 -1.77
CA ASP A 37 2.90 -10.58 -2.41
C ASP A 37 1.52 -11.27 -2.38
N LYS A 38 0.79 -11.14 -1.27
CA LYS A 38 -0.60 -11.61 -1.19
C LYS A 38 -1.51 -10.88 -2.18
N ALA A 39 -1.38 -9.55 -2.31
CA ALA A 39 -2.18 -8.77 -3.24
C ALA A 39 -1.89 -9.19 -4.70
N ARG A 40 -0.62 -9.42 -5.06
CA ARG A 40 -0.24 -9.96 -6.37
C ARG A 40 -0.86 -11.32 -6.63
N GLY A 41 -0.83 -12.23 -5.64
CA GLY A 41 -1.49 -13.54 -5.73
C GLY A 41 -3.00 -13.47 -5.92
N LEU A 42 -3.64 -12.37 -5.51
CA LEU A 42 -5.07 -12.10 -5.70
C LEU A 42 -5.38 -11.37 -7.02
N GLY A 43 -4.37 -11.08 -7.85
CA GLY A 43 -4.54 -10.43 -9.15
C GLY A 43 -4.33 -8.91 -9.15
N PHE A 44 -3.92 -8.30 -8.03
CA PHE A 44 -3.55 -6.88 -7.98
C PHE A 44 -2.15 -6.68 -8.55
N GLN A 45 -2.08 -6.52 -9.87
CA GLN A 45 -0.82 -6.53 -10.63
C GLN A 45 0.08 -5.32 -10.33
N LYS A 46 -0.51 -4.15 -10.06
CA LYS A 46 0.20 -2.90 -9.78
C LYS A 46 0.38 -2.65 -8.28
N SER A 47 0.69 -3.69 -7.51
CA SER A 47 0.92 -3.57 -6.07
C SER A 47 2.42 -3.45 -5.74
N VAL A 48 2.74 -2.55 -4.80
CA VAL A 48 4.11 -2.25 -4.38
C VAL A 48 4.25 -2.23 -2.86
N ASN A 49 5.49 -2.42 -2.40
CA ASN A 49 5.86 -2.32 -0.99
C ASN A 49 6.76 -1.08 -0.78
N CYS A 50 6.44 -0.22 0.18
CA CYS A 50 7.38 0.80 0.63
C CYS A 50 8.37 0.18 1.63
N ALA A 51 9.57 -0.14 1.16
CA ALA A 51 10.54 -0.96 1.87
C ALA A 51 11.10 -0.34 3.16
N GLY A 52 11.28 0.98 3.26
CA GLY A 52 11.68 1.60 4.54
C GLY A 52 10.52 1.90 5.49
N GLY A 53 9.28 1.74 5.02
CA GLY A 53 8.09 1.87 5.85
C GLY A 53 7.97 3.22 6.57
N TYR A 54 7.30 3.21 7.72
CA TYR A 54 7.10 4.39 8.55
C TYR A 54 8.40 4.88 9.19
N GLN A 55 9.36 4.00 9.47
CA GLN A 55 10.62 4.39 10.10
C GLN A 55 11.41 5.34 9.19
N GLU A 56 11.59 4.97 7.92
CA GLU A 56 12.29 5.83 6.95
C GLU A 56 11.57 7.19 6.80
N TRP A 57 10.23 7.18 6.77
CA TRP A 57 9.45 8.41 6.75
C TRP A 57 9.65 9.26 8.00
N SER A 58 9.59 8.66 9.20
CA SER A 58 9.73 9.38 10.47
C SER A 58 11.12 9.99 10.65
N GLU A 59 12.15 9.37 10.07
CA GLU A 59 13.53 9.83 10.15
C GLU A 59 13.84 10.92 9.10
N ARG A 60 13.24 10.84 7.92
CA ARG A 60 13.61 11.68 6.76
C ARG A 60 12.54 12.71 6.38
N GLY A 61 11.33 12.58 6.88
CA GLY A 61 10.16 13.37 6.49
C GLY A 61 9.56 12.99 5.13
N GLU A 62 10.13 11.99 4.45
CA GLU A 62 9.69 11.54 3.13
C GLU A 62 9.61 10.01 3.05
N MET A 63 8.54 9.50 2.45
CA MET A 63 8.41 8.06 2.18
C MET A 63 8.86 7.79 0.75
N ARG A 64 10.00 7.10 0.59
CA ARG A 64 10.43 6.57 -0.71
C ARG A 64 9.69 5.27 -1.01
N CYS A 65 8.62 5.38 -1.76
CA CYS A 65 8.05 4.23 -2.46
C CYS A 65 8.54 4.26 -3.91
N THR A 66 8.97 3.13 -4.48
CA THR A 66 9.61 3.04 -5.80
C THR A 66 8.65 3.19 -6.99
N ILE A 67 7.60 3.97 -6.82
CA ILE A 67 6.71 4.42 -7.88
C ILE A 67 6.72 5.93 -7.84
N SER A 68 6.59 6.58 -8.99
CA SER A 68 6.77 8.02 -9.20
C SER A 68 5.87 8.95 -8.35
N LEU A 69 5.12 8.41 -7.40
CA LEU A 69 4.51 9.12 -6.28
C LEU A 69 5.57 9.44 -5.23
N HIS A 70 6.10 10.67 -5.26
CA HIS A 70 6.48 11.31 -4.00
C HIS A 70 5.25 11.26 -3.10
N CYS A 71 5.31 10.49 -2.02
CA CYS A 71 4.31 10.55 -0.98
C CYS A 71 4.55 11.85 -0.22
N GLU A 72 4.09 12.97 -0.79
CA GLU A 72 4.06 14.25 -0.11
C GLU A 72 3.06 14.13 1.03
N THR A 73 3.57 14.02 2.25
CA THR A 73 2.76 14.17 3.44
C THR A 73 2.28 15.61 3.51
N ARG A 74 1.03 15.85 3.10
CA ARG A 74 0.30 17.03 3.55
C ARG A 74 0.11 16.89 5.06
N GLY A 75 0.83 17.74 5.79
CA GLY A 75 0.70 17.93 7.24
C GLY A 75 -0.64 18.53 7.64
#